data_AF-A0A7Y2FDN6-F1
#
_entry.id   AF-A0A7Y2FDN6-F1
#
_cell.length_a   1.000
_cell.length_b   1.000
_cell.length_c   1.000
_cell.angle_alpha   90.00
_cell.angle_beta   90.00
_cell.angle_gamma   90.00
#
_symmetry.space_group_name_H-M   'P 1'
#
loop_
_entity.id
_entity.type
_entity.pdbx_description
1 polymer ?
#
loop_
_entity_poly.entity_id
_entity_poly.type
_entity_poly.pdbx_seq_one_letter_code
_entity_poly.pdbx_strand_id
1 'polypeptide(L)'
;MPVDAADHARATERIGVATAAMEKVAQMIYETGHRPQALQHAPWLERVEQQLAGAISLMEGWARAWHEAGSPWMFGNDISQADVSIAVAWRFIQHIDRARRDEEDFPALAAFSAQAEALPEFLACPLSG
;
A
#
# COMPACT_ATOMS: atom_id res chain seq x y z
N MET A 1 8.47 -8.38 -13.37
CA MET A 1 7.05 -8.59 -13.73
C MET A 1 6.87 -10.05 -14.13
N PRO A 2 5.77 -10.73 -13.75
CA PRO A 2 5.50 -12.10 -14.19
C PRO A 2 5.41 -12.19 -15.72
N VAL A 3 5.88 -13.29 -16.30
CA VAL A 3 5.86 -13.51 -17.76
C VAL A 3 4.55 -14.14 -18.22
N ASP A 4 3.94 -14.99 -17.38
CA ASP A 4 2.62 -15.55 -17.65
C ASP A 4 1.57 -14.43 -17.75
N ALA A 5 0.70 -14.51 -18.75
CA ALA A 5 -0.23 -13.43 -19.07
C ALA A 5 -1.27 -13.20 -17.96
N ALA A 6 -1.76 -14.26 -17.32
CA ALA A 6 -2.72 -14.14 -16.24
C ALA A 6 -2.07 -13.53 -15.00
N ASP A 7 -0.85 -13.96 -14.69
CA ASP A 7 -0.09 -13.42 -13.55
C ASP A 7 0.34 -11.98 -13.78
N HIS A 8 0.72 -11.63 -15.01
CA HIS A 8 1.06 -10.27 -15.40
C HIS A 8 -0.15 -9.33 -15.23
N ALA A 9 -1.34 -9.77 -15.64
CA ALA A 9 -2.58 -9.00 -15.46
C ALA A 9 -2.87 -8.75 -13.97
N ARG A 10 -2.79 -9.79 -13.14
CA ARG A 10 -2.96 -9.67 -11.68
C ARG A 10 -1.90 -8.77 -11.04
N ALA A 11 -0.63 -8.88 -11.47
CA ALA A 11 0.42 -7.99 -10.99
C ALA A 11 0.14 -6.52 -11.34
N THR A 12 -0.34 -6.26 -12.55
CA THR A 12 -0.68 -4.90 -13.01
C THR A 12 -1.85 -4.31 -12.23
N GLU A 13 -2.90 -5.11 -11.97
CA GLU A 13 -4.03 -4.72 -11.10
C GLU A 13 -3.53 -4.29 -9.71
N ARG A 14 -2.66 -5.11 -9.10
CA ARG A 14 -2.09 -4.85 -7.78
C ARG A 14 -1.26 -3.58 -7.73
N ILE A 15 -0.43 -3.34 -8.74
CA ILE A 15 0.33 -2.08 -8.89
C ILE A 15 -0.62 -0.88 -8.98
N GLY A 16 -1.70 -1.00 -9.77
CA GLY A 16 -2.70 0.05 -9.93
C GLY A 16 -3.38 0.42 -8.61
N VAL A 17 -3.79 -0.57 -7.82
CA VAL A 17 -4.42 -0.35 -6.51
C VAL A 17 -3.44 0.24 -5.50
N ALA A 18 -2.21 -0.26 -5.43
CA ALA A 18 -1.18 0.31 -4.55
C ALA A 18 -0.89 1.78 -4.89
N THR A 19 -0.81 2.09 -6.19
CA THR A 19 -0.63 3.47 -6.67
C THR A 19 -1.82 4.35 -6.31
N ALA A 20 -3.05 3.85 -6.48
CA ALA A 20 -4.25 4.58 -6.10
C ALA A 20 -4.30 4.85 -4.58
N ALA A 21 -3.86 3.90 -3.75
CA ALA A 21 -3.78 4.10 -2.31
C ALA A 21 -2.81 5.25 -1.95
N MET A 22 -1.61 5.24 -2.52
CA MET A 22 -0.63 6.34 -2.32
C MET A 22 -1.17 7.68 -2.82
N GLU A 23 -1.87 7.70 -3.96
CA GLU A 23 -2.54 8.90 -4.47
C GLU A 23 -3.56 9.46 -3.48
N LYS A 24 -4.35 8.60 -2.82
CA LYS A 24 -5.36 9.05 -1.83
C LYS A 24 -4.71 9.62 -0.58
N VAL A 25 -3.63 9.01 -0.10
CA VAL A 25 -2.84 9.59 1.00
C VAL A 25 -2.30 10.97 0.61
N ALA A 26 -1.73 11.12 -0.60
CA ALA A 26 -1.25 12.41 -1.08
C ALA A 26 -2.37 13.46 -1.20
N GLN A 27 -3.56 13.07 -1.68
CA GLN A 27 -4.74 13.95 -1.74
C GLN A 27 -5.18 14.42 -0.35
N MET A 28 -5.13 13.55 0.66
CA MET A 28 -5.41 13.94 2.05
C MET A 28 -4.37 14.92 2.60
N ILE A 29 -3.08 14.71 2.33
CA ILE A 29 -2.00 15.63 2.71
C ILE A 29 -2.22 16.99 2.05
N TYR A 30 -2.51 17.03 0.76
CA TYR A 30 -2.75 18.27 0.03
C TYR A 30 -3.95 19.05 0.55
N GLU A 31 -5.04 18.35 0.86
CA GLU A 31 -6.23 19.02 1.39
C GLU A 31 -6.02 19.52 2.83
N THR A 32 -5.40 18.72 3.70
CA THR A 32 -5.32 19.05 5.14
C THR A 32 -4.07 19.82 5.54
N GLY A 33 -2.95 19.61 4.85
CA GLY A 33 -1.65 20.22 5.14
C GLY A 33 -1.36 21.49 4.33
N HIS A 34 -1.99 21.67 3.16
CA HIS A 34 -1.68 22.77 2.25
C HIS A 34 -2.82 23.76 2.00
N ARG A 35 -4.00 23.53 2.59
CA ARG A 35 -5.15 24.47 2.49
C ARG A 35 -5.56 24.99 3.86
N PRO A 36 -5.90 26.29 3.98
CA PRO A 36 -6.50 26.82 5.20
C PRO A 36 -7.72 26.01 5.61
N GLN A 37 -7.89 25.75 6.90
CA GLN A 37 -8.97 24.90 7.43
C GLN A 37 -10.36 25.33 6.94
N ALA A 38 -10.61 26.64 6.84
CA ALA A 38 -11.89 27.19 6.37
C ALA A 38 -12.19 26.90 4.88
N LEU A 39 -11.20 26.47 4.10
CA LEU A 39 -11.34 26.13 2.68
C LEU A 39 -11.34 24.62 2.43
N GLN A 40 -11.14 23.81 3.47
CA GLN A 40 -11.14 22.36 3.35
C GLN A 40 -12.57 21.85 3.10
N HIS A 41 -12.72 20.87 2.22
CA HIS A 41 -14.00 20.32 1.84
C HIS A 41 -14.20 18.93 2.45
N ALA A 42 -14.88 18.87 3.60
CA ALA A 42 -15.09 17.62 4.34
C ALA A 42 -15.73 16.49 3.52
N PRO A 43 -16.79 16.71 2.69
CA PRO A 43 -17.35 15.66 1.84
C PRO A 43 -16.34 15.06 0.83
N TRP A 44 -15.39 15.87 0.36
CA TRP A 44 -14.32 15.37 -0.51
C TRP A 44 -13.33 14.50 0.26
N LEU A 45 -12.94 14.90 1.48
CA LEU A 45 -12.09 14.11 2.36
C LEU A 45 -12.72 12.77 2.70
N GLU A 46 -14.01 12.75 3.04
CA GLU A 46 -14.75 11.51 3.30
C GLU A 46 -14.73 10.56 2.09
N ARG A 47 -14.91 11.11 0.88
CA ARG A 47 -14.82 10.33 -0.36
C ARG A 47 -13.42 9.74 -0.58
N VAL A 48 -12.37 10.55 -0.37
CA VAL A 48 -10.98 10.10 -0.52
C VAL A 48 -10.64 9.03 0.52
N GLU A 49 -11.09 9.19 1.76
CA GLU A 49 -10.91 8.21 2.83
C GLU A 49 -11.59 6.88 2.49
N GLN A 50 -12.83 6.89 2.01
CA GLN A 50 -13.52 5.68 1.57
C GLN A 50 -12.78 4.95 0.45
N GLN A 51 -12.23 5.69 -0.51
CA GLN A 51 -11.44 5.12 -1.60
C GLN A 51 -10.13 4.49 -1.08
N LEU A 52 -9.45 5.14 -0.13
CA LEU A 52 -8.24 4.63 0.51
C LEU A 52 -8.52 3.36 1.31
N ALA A 53 -9.57 3.37 2.15
CA ALA A 53 -10.01 2.20 2.91
C ALA A 53 -10.32 1.00 1.99
N GLY A 54 -10.97 1.24 0.86
CA GLY A 54 -11.22 0.22 -0.16
C GLY A 54 -9.93 -0.35 -0.76
N ALA A 55 -8.96 0.50 -1.10
CA ALA A 55 -7.67 0.07 -1.65
C ALA A 55 -6.86 -0.76 -0.62
N ILE A 56 -6.83 -0.33 0.64
CA ILE A 56 -6.15 -1.06 1.72
C ILE A 56 -6.80 -2.42 1.94
N SER A 57 -8.14 -2.49 1.92
CA SER A 57 -8.87 -3.75 2.08
C SER A 57 -8.53 -4.76 0.98
N LEU A 58 -8.36 -4.31 -0.27
CA LEU A 58 -7.92 -5.17 -1.37
C LEU A 58 -6.48 -5.65 -1.17
N MET A 59 -5.56 -4.73 -0.82
CA MET A 59 -4.16 -5.07 -0.58
C MET A 59 -4.01 -6.08 0.57
N GLU A 60 -4.75 -5.89 1.65
CA GLU A 60 -4.80 -6.82 2.78
C GLU A 60 -5.34 -8.19 2.37
N GLY A 61 -6.37 -8.24 1.52
CA GLY A 61 -6.84 -9.50 0.94
C GLY A 61 -5.76 -10.24 0.15
N TRP A 62 -4.96 -9.52 -0.65
CA TRP A 62 -3.86 -10.12 -1.41
C TRP A 62 -2.69 -10.56 -0.52
N ALA A 63 -2.36 -9.78 0.51
CA ALA A 63 -1.34 -10.15 1.48
C ALA A 63 -1.75 -11.40 2.27
N ARG A 64 -3.03 -11.51 2.66
CA ARG A 64 -3.54 -12.75 3.28
C ARG A 64 -3.40 -13.96 2.36
N ALA A 65 -3.82 -13.83 1.11
CA ALA A 65 -3.68 -14.93 0.13
C ALA A 65 -2.22 -15.32 -0.11
N TRP A 66 -1.29 -14.34 -0.11
CA TRP A 66 0.15 -14.60 -0.16
C TRP A 66 0.63 -15.40 1.05
N HIS A 67 0.24 -14.97 2.25
CA HIS A 67 0.63 -15.62 3.50
C HIS A 67 0.13 -17.08 3.55
N GLU A 68 -1.12 -17.31 3.17
CA GLU A 68 -1.72 -18.64 3.09
C GLU A 68 -1.03 -19.56 2.07
N ALA A 69 -0.59 -18.99 0.94
CA ALA A 69 0.12 -19.75 -0.09
C ALA A 69 1.53 -20.19 0.34
N GLY A 70 2.12 -19.57 1.37
CA GLY A 70 3.46 -19.87 1.86
C GLY A 70 4.57 -19.60 0.84
N SER A 71 4.28 -18.83 -0.20
CA SER A 71 5.24 -18.44 -1.24
C SER A 71 6.12 -17.29 -0.73
N PRO A 72 7.41 -17.19 -1.14
CA PRO A 72 8.26 -16.06 -0.77
C PRO A 72 7.65 -14.71 -1.19
N TRP A 73 7.13 -14.61 -2.41
CA TRP A 73 6.46 -13.42 -2.96
C TRP A 73 5.15 -13.77 -3.65
N MET A 74 4.36 -12.75 -3.98
CA MET A 74 3.00 -12.90 -4.51
C MET A 74 2.92 -13.66 -5.84
N PHE A 75 4.01 -13.71 -6.60
CA PHE A 75 4.09 -14.34 -7.92
C PHE A 75 5.27 -15.31 -8.04
N GLY A 76 5.69 -15.90 -6.92
CA GLY A 76 6.71 -16.95 -6.87
C GLY A 76 7.93 -16.58 -6.02
N ASN A 77 9.11 -16.99 -6.48
CA ASN A 77 10.35 -16.92 -5.70
C ASN A 77 11.01 -15.55 -5.74
N ASP A 78 10.77 -14.77 -6.80
CA ASP A 78 11.40 -13.47 -7.00
C ASP A 78 10.42 -12.35 -6.69
N ILE A 79 10.92 -11.28 -6.07
CA ILE A 79 10.13 -10.09 -5.81
C ILE A 79 9.69 -9.46 -7.14
N SER A 80 8.41 -9.15 -7.28
CA SER A 80 7.86 -8.46 -8.44
C SER A 80 7.61 -6.99 -8.16
N GLN A 81 7.35 -6.20 -9.21
CA GLN A 81 6.96 -4.80 -9.05
C GLN A 81 5.68 -4.64 -8.21
N ALA A 82 4.75 -5.60 -8.27
CA ALA A 82 3.54 -5.57 -7.46
C ALA A 82 3.86 -5.70 -5.96
N ASP A 83 4.80 -6.58 -5.61
CA ASP A 83 5.26 -6.75 -4.23
C ASP A 83 5.90 -5.47 -3.71
N VAL A 84 6.82 -4.88 -4.48
CA VAL A 84 7.46 -3.60 -4.15
C VAL A 84 6.43 -2.50 -3.96
N SER A 85 5.50 -2.34 -4.91
CA SER A 85 4.49 -1.29 -4.85
C SER A 85 3.57 -1.42 -3.63
N ILE A 86 3.13 -2.62 -3.27
CA ILE A 86 2.28 -2.86 -2.10
C ILE A 86 3.06 -2.59 -0.80
N ALA A 87 4.28 -3.09 -0.69
CA ALA A 87 5.12 -2.90 0.49
C ALA A 87 5.39 -1.41 0.76
N VAL A 88 5.77 -0.67 -0.29
CA VAL A 88 6.00 0.78 -0.22
C VAL A 88 4.71 1.54 0.07
N ALA A 89 3.60 1.19 -0.57
CA ALA A 89 2.32 1.83 -0.31
C ALA A 89 1.91 1.69 1.16
N TRP A 90 2.01 0.48 1.73
CA TRP A 90 1.70 0.27 3.14
C TRP A 90 2.64 1.06 4.06
N ARG A 91 3.96 1.03 3.81
CA ARG A 91 4.90 1.80 4.62
C ARG A 91 4.61 3.30 4.58
N PHE A 92 4.29 3.84 3.41
CA PHE A 92 3.93 5.25 3.24
C PHE A 92 2.64 5.61 3.99
N ILE A 93 1.61 4.75 3.90
CA ILE A 93 0.36 4.91 4.65
C ILE A 93 0.65 4.97 6.16
N GLN A 94 1.46 4.03 6.68
CA GLN A 94 1.83 4.01 8.10
C GLN A 94 2.66 5.22 8.51
N HIS A 95 3.51 5.74 7.64
CA HIS A 95 4.28 6.94 7.95
C HIS A 95 3.40 8.19 8.09
N ILE A 96 2.36 8.32 7.28
CA ILE A 96 1.51 9.51 7.24
C ILE A 96 0.32 9.42 8.19
N ASP A 97 -0.28 8.25 8.34
CA ASP A 97 -1.61 8.11 8.94
C ASP A 97 -1.73 6.96 9.95
N ARG A 98 -0.62 6.63 10.62
CA ARG A 98 -0.57 5.58 11.67
C ARG A 98 -1.68 5.71 12.71
N ALA A 99 -2.05 6.94 13.07
CA ALA A 99 -3.05 7.20 14.11
C ALA A 99 -4.46 6.73 13.73
N ARG A 100 -4.75 6.59 12.42
CA ARG A 100 -6.05 6.11 11.92
C ARG A 100 -6.02 4.68 11.41
N ARG A 101 -4.83 4.10 11.24
CA ARG A 101 -4.62 2.79 10.64
C ARG A 101 -3.62 2.02 11.48
N ASP A 102 -4.16 1.30 12.47
CA ASP A 102 -3.32 0.43 13.28
C ASP A 102 -2.85 -0.75 12.43
N GLU A 103 -1.62 -1.19 12.66
CA GLU A 103 -1.07 -2.38 12.00
C GLU A 103 -1.82 -3.63 12.45
N GLU A 104 -2.39 -3.61 13.66
CA GLU A 104 -3.22 -4.69 14.20
C GLU A 104 -4.49 -4.94 13.36
N ASP A 105 -5.00 -3.92 12.67
CA ASP A 105 -6.18 -4.04 11.79
C ASP A 105 -5.83 -4.66 10.42
N PHE A 106 -4.55 -4.59 10.02
CA PHE A 106 -4.04 -5.04 8.72
C PHE A 106 -2.76 -5.89 8.86
N PRO A 107 -2.84 -7.01 9.61
CA PRO A 107 -1.66 -7.75 10.03
C PRO A 107 -0.94 -8.42 8.85
N ALA A 108 -1.65 -8.81 7.79
CA ALA A 108 -1.00 -9.45 6.65
C ALA A 108 -0.19 -8.43 5.84
N LEU A 109 -0.71 -7.20 5.65
CA LEU A 109 0.05 -6.11 5.04
C LEU A 109 1.24 -5.69 5.88
N ALA A 110 1.07 -5.58 7.19
CA ALA A 110 2.17 -5.27 8.10
C ALA A 110 3.30 -6.29 7.97
N ALA A 111 2.97 -7.59 8.02
CA ALA A 111 3.95 -8.67 7.83
C ALA A 111 4.59 -8.64 6.43
N PHE A 112 3.80 -8.44 5.38
CA PHE A 112 4.29 -8.41 4.01
C PHE A 112 5.25 -7.24 3.77
N SER A 113 4.89 -6.04 4.21
CA SER A 113 5.73 -4.85 4.12
C SER A 113 7.01 -5.02 4.95
N ALA A 114 6.92 -5.57 6.17
CA ALA A 114 8.08 -5.85 7.00
C ALA A 114 9.06 -6.84 6.34
N GLN A 115 8.56 -7.87 5.65
CA GLN A 115 9.41 -8.79 4.89
C GLN A 115 10.17 -8.07 3.78
N ALA A 116 9.50 -7.21 3.00
CA ALA A 116 10.14 -6.44 1.93
C ALA A 116 11.16 -5.44 2.49
N GLU A 117 10.85 -4.77 3.59
CA GLU A 117 11.71 -3.80 4.27
C GLU A 117 12.99 -4.42 4.86
N ALA A 118 13.02 -5.74 5.06
CA ALA A 118 14.22 -6.47 5.46
C ALA A 118 15.21 -6.72 4.30
N LEU A 119 14.81 -6.47 3.05
CA LEU A 119 15.69 -6.64 1.89
C LEU A 119 16.79 -5.56 1.84
N PRO A 120 18.02 -5.89 1.40
CA PRO A 120 19.11 -4.93 1.27
C PRO A 120 18.75 -3.69 0.44
N GLU A 121 17.96 -3.86 -0.61
CA GLU A 121 17.53 -2.78 -1.52
C GLU A 121 16.59 -1.78 -0.82
N PHE A 122 15.71 -2.26 0.06
CA PHE A 122 14.84 -1.41 0.87
C PHE A 122 15.64 -0.69 1.96
N LEU A 123 16.52 -1.41 2.65
CA LEU A 123 17.40 -0.84 3.67
C LEU A 123 18.32 0.26 3.12
N ALA A 124 18.75 0.14 1.85
CA ALA A 124 19.54 1.16 1.17
C ALA A 124 18.74 2.42 0.77
N CYS A 125 17.42 2.32 0.74
CA CYS A 125 16.49 3.40 0.39
C CYS A 125 15.50 3.68 1.53
N PRO A 126 15.98 4.08 2.73
CA PRO A 126 15.13 4.19 3.90
C PRO A 126 14.12 5.33 3.75
N LEU A 127 12.89 5.09 4.21
CA LEU A 127 11.91 6.16 4.41
C LEU A 127 12.40 7.05 5.56
N SER A 128 13.09 8.13 5.19
CA SER A 128 13.70 9.09 6.10
C SER A 128 12.67 10.18 6.43
N GLY A 129 12.47 10.46 7.71
CA GLY A 129 11.66 11.59 8.19
C GLY A 129 12.49 12.87 8.31
#